data_AF-A0A553PR12-F1
#
_entry.id   AF-A0A553PR12-F1
#
_cell.length_a   1.000
_cell.length_b   1.000
_cell.length_c   1.000
_cell.angle_alpha   90.00
_cell.angle_beta   90.00
_cell.angle_gamma   90.00
#
_symmetry.space_group_name_H-M   'P 1'
#
loop_
_entity.id
_entity.type
_entity.pdbx_description
1 polymer ?
#
loop_
_entity_poly.entity_id
_entity_poly.type
_entity_poly.pdbx_seq_one_letter_code
_entity_poly.pdbx_strand_id
1 'polypeptide(L)'
;MQNSIRPTPSSILLILSVMCLMIPSSIFVQGSPRSTCLRSCHLCQQMYGDHFQGHLCAHTCIKLRGRVIPDCTNFPSIAPYLDLSNLVEENSGP
;
A
#
# COMPACT_ATOMS: atom_id res chain seq x y z
N MET A 1 -12.81 -16.00 -52.13
CA MET A 1 -11.43 -16.55 -52.08
C MET A 1 -10.59 -15.57 -51.26
N GLN A 2 -9.73 -16.10 -50.40
CA GLN A 2 -9.17 -15.43 -49.21
C GLN A 2 -8.35 -14.17 -49.53
N ASN A 3 -8.75 -13.02 -48.96
CA ASN A 3 -8.00 -11.77 -49.05
C ASN A 3 -6.80 -11.88 -48.08
N SER A 4 -5.70 -12.45 -48.56
CA SER A 4 -4.49 -12.67 -47.76
C SER A 4 -3.77 -11.34 -47.52
N ILE A 5 -4.22 -10.57 -46.53
CA ILE A 5 -3.40 -9.53 -45.89
C ILE A 5 -2.16 -10.24 -45.33
N ARG A 6 -1.03 -10.07 -46.02
CA ARG A 6 0.29 -10.40 -45.47
C ARG A 6 0.70 -9.18 -44.65
N PRO A 7 0.63 -9.24 -43.30
CA PRO A 7 1.07 -8.11 -42.51
C PRO A 7 2.57 -7.92 -42.74
N THR A 8 2.96 -6.73 -43.17
CA THR A 8 4.38 -6.39 -43.27
C THR A 8 5.00 -6.39 -41.87
N PRO A 9 6.29 -6.69 -41.71
CA PRO A 9 6.93 -6.63 -40.39
C PRO A 9 6.73 -5.27 -39.70
N SER A 10 6.63 -4.19 -40.48
CA SER A 10 6.28 -2.85 -40.01
C SER A 10 4.86 -2.76 -39.46
N SER A 11 3.87 -3.34 -40.14
CA SER A 11 2.48 -3.42 -39.65
C SER A 11 2.37 -4.24 -38.37
N ILE A 12 3.12 -5.34 -38.25
CA ILE A 12 3.15 -6.17 -37.04
C ILE A 12 3.71 -5.36 -35.86
N LEU A 13 4.79 -4.61 -36.08
CA LEU A 13 5.42 -3.77 -35.05
C LEU A 13 4.46 -2.69 -34.51
N LEU A 14 3.70 -2.05 -35.40
CA LEU A 14 2.71 -1.04 -35.02
C LEU A 14 1.54 -1.63 -34.22
N ILE A 15 1.07 -2.83 -34.58
CA ILE A 15 -0.02 -3.49 -33.86
C ILE A 15 0.43 -3.88 -32.44
N LEU A 16 1.66 -4.37 -32.28
CA LEU A 16 2.22 -4.73 -30.97
C LEU A 16 2.41 -3.51 -30.06
N SER A 17 2.83 -2.36 -30.60
CA SER A 17 2.99 -1.13 -29.80
C SER A 17 1.64 -0.60 -29.31
N VAL A 18 0.60 -0.65 -30.14
CA VAL A 18 -0.74 -0.17 -29.78
C VAL A 18 -1.41 -1.07 -28.74
N MET A 19 -1.27 -2.40 -28.85
CA MET A 19 -1.77 -3.34 -27.84
C MET A 19 -1.15 -3.12 -26.45
N CYS A 20 0.13 -2.74 -26.39
CA CYS A 20 0.83 -2.46 -25.12
C CYS A 20 0.29 -1.20 -24.41
N LEU A 21 -0.22 -0.22 -25.18
CA LEU A 21 -0.80 1.01 -24.65
C LEU A 21 -2.22 0.83 -24.09
N MET A 22 -2.90 -0.26 -24.45
CA MET A 22 -4.27 -0.57 -24.00
C MET A 22 -4.29 -1.44 -22.73
N ILE A 23 -3.12 -1.74 -22.13
CA ILE A 23 -3.05 -2.47 -20.88
C ILE A 23 -3.62 -1.56 -19.77
N PRO A 24 -4.76 -1.92 -19.15
CA PRO A 24 -5.22 -1.17 -17.98
C PRO A 24 -4.14 -1.24 -16.90
N SER A 25 -3.73 -0.08 -16.40
CA SER A 25 -2.67 0.08 -15.39
C SER A 25 -3.04 -0.44 -14.00
N SER A 26 -4.13 -1.18 -13.88
CA SER A 26 -4.50 -1.93 -12.69
C SER A 26 -3.71 -3.24 -12.61
N ILE A 27 -2.38 -3.13 -12.54
CA ILE A 27 -1.58 -4.20 -11.93
C ILE A 27 -1.96 -4.19 -10.45
N PHE A 28 -2.97 -4.98 -10.09
CA PHE A 28 -3.20 -5.32 -8.70
C PHE A 28 -2.03 -6.21 -8.28
N VAL A 29 -0.92 -5.58 -7.89
CA VAL A 29 0.14 -6.24 -7.15
C VAL A 29 -0.51 -6.67 -5.84
N GLN A 30 -1.03 -7.89 -5.81
CA GLN A 30 -1.35 -8.57 -4.56
C GLN A 30 -0.02 -8.75 -3.84
N GLY A 31 0.38 -7.70 -3.13
CA GLY A 31 1.54 -7.72 -2.29
C GLY A 31 1.37 -8.81 -1.24
N SER A 32 2.48 -9.44 -0.84
CA SER A 32 2.46 -10.32 0.32
C SER A 32 1.77 -9.61 1.51
N PRO A 33 1.07 -10.33 2.41
CA PRO A 33 0.43 -9.73 3.58
C PRO A 33 1.37 -8.82 4.37
N ARG A 34 2.66 -9.19 4.44
CA ARG A 34 3.74 -8.38 5.02
C ARG A 34 3.93 -7.04 4.31
N SER A 35 3.97 -7.03 2.98
CA SER A 35 4.10 -5.78 2.21
C SER A 35 2.89 -4.87 2.33
N THR A 36 1.67 -5.43 2.37
CA THR A 36 0.44 -4.66 2.61
C THR A 36 0.45 -4.03 4.00
N CYS A 37 0.80 -4.83 5.01
CA CYS A 37 0.91 -4.36 6.39
C CYS A 37 1.97 -3.26 6.57
N LEU A 38 3.15 -3.37 5.93
CA LEU A 38 4.17 -2.31 5.96
C LEU A 38 3.70 -1.02 5.28
N ARG A 39 2.96 -1.11 4.16
CA ARG A 39 2.35 0.06 3.51
C ARG A 39 1.32 0.73 4.41
N SER A 40 0.47 -0.04 5.10
CA SER A 40 -0.47 0.52 6.08
C SER A 40 0.27 1.22 7.23
N CYS A 41 1.36 0.64 7.77
CA CYS A 41 2.17 1.32 8.78
C CYS A 41 2.70 2.68 8.28
N HIS A 42 3.18 2.74 7.04
CA HIS A 42 3.66 4.00 6.45
C HIS A 42 2.53 5.02 6.26
N LEU A 43 1.35 4.57 5.83
CA LEU A 43 0.18 5.44 5.69
C LEU A 43 -0.24 6.02 7.05
N CYS A 44 -0.31 5.19 8.10
CA CYS A 44 -0.67 5.66 9.43
C CYS A 44 0.38 6.66 9.95
N GLN A 45 1.67 6.41 9.70
CA GLN A 45 2.73 7.35 10.06
C GLN A 45 2.59 8.70 9.32
N GLN A 46 2.16 8.71 8.05
CA GLN A 46 1.86 9.95 7.34
C GLN A 46 0.66 10.70 7.94
N MET A 47 -0.33 9.98 8.47
CA MET A 47 -1.52 10.60 9.09
C MET A 47 -1.25 11.16 10.49
N TYR A 48 -0.49 10.45 11.30
CA TYR A 48 -0.28 10.78 12.72
C TYR A 48 1.09 11.42 13.02
N GLY A 49 2.01 11.41 12.05
CA GLY A 49 3.34 12.00 12.20
C GLY A 49 4.13 11.34 13.33
N ASP A 50 4.78 12.18 14.14
CA ASP A 50 5.66 11.75 15.23
C ASP A 50 4.92 11.07 16.39
N HIS A 51 3.60 11.24 16.47
CA HIS A 51 2.76 10.52 17.44
C HIS A 51 2.61 9.05 17.12
N PHE A 52 3.01 8.60 15.93
CA PHE A 52 2.92 7.20 15.53
C PHE A 52 4.29 6.56 15.44
N GLN A 53 4.51 5.57 16.28
CA GLN A 53 5.73 4.78 16.34
C GLN A 53 5.76 3.75 15.21
N GLY A 54 6.00 4.23 13.99
CA GLY A 54 6.06 3.42 12.77
C GLY A 54 7.04 2.24 12.86
N HIS A 55 8.12 2.40 13.63
CA HIS A 55 9.09 1.33 13.88
C HIS A 55 8.50 0.14 14.67
N LEU A 56 7.65 0.40 15.68
CA LEU A 56 6.94 -0.65 16.43
C LEU A 56 5.90 -1.35 15.55
N CYS A 57 5.18 -0.57 14.73
CA CYS A 57 4.23 -1.08 13.75
C CYS A 57 4.94 -2.04 12.76
N ALA A 58 6.05 -1.59 12.16
CA ALA A 58 6.83 -2.39 11.24
C ALA A 58 7.42 -3.65 11.89
N HIS A 59 7.91 -3.55 13.12
CA HIS A 59 8.42 -4.70 13.86
C HIS A 59 7.32 -5.75 14.10
N THR A 60 6.13 -5.33 14.52
CA THR A 60 4.97 -6.23 14.72
C THR A 60 4.54 -6.86 13.41
N CYS A 61 4.52 -6.07 12.33
CA CYS A 61 4.21 -6.51 10.99
C CYS A 61 5.14 -7.64 10.52
N ILE A 62 6.44 -7.49 10.78
CA ILE A 62 7.47 -8.50 10.47
C ILE A 62 7.27 -9.76 11.33
N LYS A 63 7.09 -9.58 12.64
CA LYS A 63 6.93 -10.66 13.62
C LYS A 63 5.71 -11.53 13.32
N LEU A 64 4.60 -10.91 12.95
CA LEU A 64 3.33 -11.58 12.65
C LEU A 64 3.16 -11.91 11.16
N ARG A 65 4.19 -11.68 10.33
CA ARG A 65 4.17 -11.92 8.87
C ARG A 65 2.99 -11.23 8.16
N GLY A 66 2.58 -10.06 8.65
CA GLY A 66 1.47 -9.28 8.09
C GLY A 66 0.07 -9.88 8.34
N ARG A 67 -0.10 -10.79 9.31
CA ARG A 67 -1.42 -11.32 9.69
C ARG A 67 -2.33 -10.27 10.35
N VAL A 68 -1.73 -9.25 10.96
CA VAL A 68 -2.45 -8.13 11.58
C VAL A 68 -2.06 -6.88 10.79
N ILE A 69 -2.99 -6.38 9.98
CA ILE A 69 -2.82 -5.15 9.20
C ILE A 69 -3.47 -4.03 10.01
N PRO A 70 -2.73 -2.98 10.38
CA PRO A 70 -3.32 -1.84 11.07
C PRO A 70 -4.24 -1.06 10.14
N ASP A 71 -5.38 -0.62 10.66
CA ASP A 71 -6.29 0.30 9.99
C ASP A 71 -6.13 1.68 10.62
N CYS A 72 -5.62 2.64 9.83
CA CYS A 72 -5.34 4.00 10.29
C CYS A 72 -6.60 4.76 10.71
N THR A 73 -7.79 4.30 10.33
CA THR A 73 -9.06 4.91 10.75
C THR A 73 -9.64 4.26 12.01
N ASN A 74 -9.11 3.10 12.40
CA ASN A 74 -9.59 2.31 13.53
C ASN A 74 -8.64 2.46 14.73
N PHE A 75 -8.97 3.36 15.66
CA PHE A 75 -8.15 3.67 16.83
C PHE A 75 -7.67 2.42 17.61
N PRO A 76 -8.52 1.45 17.99
CA PRO A 76 -8.09 0.19 18.61
C PRO A 76 -6.95 -0.55 17.88
N SER A 77 -6.89 -0.46 16.55
CA SER A 77 -5.89 -1.13 15.72
C SER A 77 -4.50 -0.47 15.81
N ILE A 78 -4.47 0.85 16.02
CA ILE A 78 -3.25 1.68 16.02
C ILE A 78 -2.83 2.15 17.42
N ALA A 79 -3.72 2.07 18.42
CA ALA A 79 -3.47 2.41 19.81
C ALA A 79 -2.13 1.88 20.37
N PRO A 80 -1.69 0.62 20.12
CA PRO A 80 -0.41 0.13 20.65
C PRO A 80 0.82 0.79 20.02
N TYR A 81 0.65 1.60 18.96
CA TYR A 81 1.73 2.28 18.26
C TYR A 81 1.65 3.80 18.40
N LEU A 82 0.66 4.33 19.12
CA LEU A 82 0.51 5.76 19.34
C LEU A 82 1.23 6.18 20.62
N ASP A 83 1.99 7.27 20.54
CA ASP A 83 2.55 7.94 21.69
C ASP A 83 1.57 9.02 22.18
N LEU A 84 0.79 8.65 23.20
CA LEU A 84 -0.22 9.50 23.83
C LEU A 84 0.35 10.35 24.98
N SER A 85 1.68 10.36 25.18
CA SER A 85 2.31 11.05 26.31
C SER A 85 2.02 12.56 26.35
N ASN A 86 1.72 13.18 25.20
CA ASN A 86 1.35 14.60 25.09
C ASN A 86 -0.16 14.89 25.23
N LEU A 87 -1.01 13.87 25.33
CA LEU A 87 -2.47 14.03 25.49
C LEU A 87 -2.92 13.93 26.97
N VAL A 88 -2.00 13.58 27.86
CA VAL A 88 -2.26 13.49 29.31
C VAL A 88 -2.12 14.84 30.02
N GLU A 89 -1.58 15.88 29.37
CA GLU A 89 -1.45 17.22 29.98
C GLU A 89 -2.77 18.02 30.07
N GLU A 90 -3.85 17.61 29.41
CA GLU A 90 -5.13 18.36 29.39
C GLU A 90 -6.25 17.74 30.25
N ASN A 91 -5.95 16.78 31.15
CA ASN A 91 -6.95 16.27 32.10
C ASN A 91 -6.41 16.04 33.52
N SER A 92 -5.24 16.58 33.85
CA SER A 92 -4.73 16.57 35.22
C SER A 92 -4.40 17.98 35.69
N GLY A 93 -5.44 18.72 36.05
CA GLY A 93 -5.30 19.83 36.98
C GLY A 93 -6.67 20.30 37.48
N PRO A 94 -6.79 20.78 38.72
CA PRO A 94 -5.95 20.58 39.91
C PRO A 94 -6.36 19.34 40.75
#